data_AF-A0A7Y4YB33-F1
#
_entry.id   AF-A0A7Y4YB33-F1
#
_cell.length_a   1.000
_cell.length_b   1.000
_cell.length_c   1.000
_cell.angle_alpha   90.00
_cell.angle_beta   90.00
_cell.angle_gamma   90.00
#
_symmetry.space_group_name_H-M   'P 1'
#
loop_
_entity.id
_entity.type
_entity.pdbx_description
1 polymer ?
#
loop_
_entity_poly.entity_id
_entity_poly.type
_entity_poly.pdbx_seq_one_letter_code
_entity_poly.pdbx_strand_id
1 'polypeptide(L)'
;MKTLITLLYFSLLLPVATAAQSKQKAEKDFVNQLNSILKNSSEHDHWLQTGTMTIDSAFAINKAGILSLTVRHTDDDSSFVRARMEAPINKIQRIAYDLYLILEYKTDEVTVFKSATNSNELIEDHKTNYLHIGAPWPEDMKHQEKLQKLLDKLLVFYKN
;
A
#
# COMPACT_ATOMS: atom_id res chain seq x y z
N MET A 1 36.03 -4.42 -38.63
CA MET A 1 34.96 -3.42 -38.37
C MET A 1 33.69 -4.05 -37.76
N LYS A 2 33.83 -5.02 -36.83
CA LYS A 2 32.68 -5.71 -36.18
C LYS A 2 32.68 -5.61 -34.64
N THR A 3 33.74 -5.08 -34.04
CA THR A 3 33.94 -4.98 -32.59
C THR A 3 33.43 -3.69 -31.96
N LEU A 4 33.10 -2.67 -32.77
CA LEU A 4 32.67 -1.35 -32.27
C LEU A 4 31.17 -1.29 -31.94
N ILE A 5 30.35 -2.19 -32.48
CA ILE A 5 28.88 -2.16 -32.32
C ILE A 5 28.44 -2.80 -31.00
N THR A 6 29.22 -3.75 -30.44
CA THR A 6 28.87 -4.45 -29.20
C THR A 6 29.09 -3.60 -27.94
N LEU A 7 30.01 -2.63 -27.95
CA LEU A 7 30.26 -1.75 -26.80
C LEU A 7 29.15 -0.69 -26.59
N LEU A 8 28.46 -0.27 -27.65
CA LEU A 8 27.41 0.76 -27.56
C LEU A 8 26.09 0.25 -26.96
N TYR A 9 25.79 -1.05 -27.09
CA TYR A 9 24.60 -1.64 -26.46
C TYR A 9 24.76 -1.82 -24.94
N PHE A 10 25.99 -2.04 -24.45
CA PHE A 10 26.24 -2.21 -23.02
C PHE A 10 26.10 -0.90 -22.22
N SER A 11 26.49 0.24 -22.78
CA SER A 11 26.37 1.55 -22.11
C SER A 11 24.95 2.10 -22.06
N LEU A 12 24.07 1.71 -22.99
CA LEU A 12 22.65 2.13 -23.00
C LEU A 12 21.75 1.31 -22.06
N LEU A 13 22.14 0.08 -21.69
CA LEU A 13 21.34 -0.81 -20.84
C LEU A 13 21.60 -0.62 -19.33
N LEU A 14 22.79 -0.15 -18.96
CA LEU A 14 23.16 0.08 -17.54
C LEU A 14 22.25 1.09 -16.81
N PRO A 15 21.87 2.26 -17.39
CA PRO A 15 21.04 3.23 -16.69
C PRO A 15 19.61 2.75 -16.42
N VAL A 16 19.06 1.91 -17.31
CA VAL A 16 17.70 1.39 -17.18
C VAL A 16 17.62 0.32 -16.09
N ALA A 17 18.64 -0.54 -16.01
CA ALA A 17 18.73 -1.57 -14.98
C ALA A 17 18.88 -0.95 -13.57
N THR A 18 19.68 0.11 -13.43
CA THR A 18 19.86 0.79 -12.13
C THR A 18 18.59 1.51 -11.68
N ALA A 19 17.86 2.14 -12.60
CA ALA A 19 16.58 2.78 -12.30
C ALA A 19 15.52 1.76 -11.88
N ALA A 20 15.41 0.64 -12.60
CA ALA A 20 14.47 -0.45 -12.27
C ALA A 20 14.76 -1.08 -10.90
N GLN A 21 16.03 -1.36 -10.61
CA GLN A 21 16.46 -1.87 -9.30
C GLN A 21 16.17 -0.88 -8.17
N SER A 22 16.37 0.42 -8.42
CA SER A 22 16.07 1.48 -7.45
C SER A 22 14.58 1.61 -7.17
N LYS A 23 13.73 1.50 -8.21
CA LYS A 23 12.26 1.47 -8.08
C LYS A 23 11.81 0.28 -7.24
N GLN A 24 12.24 -0.94 -7.57
CA GLN A 24 11.88 -2.14 -6.82
C GLN A 24 12.29 -2.06 -5.35
N LYS A 25 13.48 -1.50 -5.08
CA LYS A 25 13.91 -1.27 -3.70
C LYS A 25 13.01 -0.28 -2.97
N ALA A 26 12.66 0.83 -3.61
CA ALA A 26 11.78 1.84 -3.00
C ALA A 26 10.38 1.27 -2.71
N GLU A 27 9.81 0.51 -3.65
CA GLU A 27 8.53 -0.20 -3.46
C GLU A 27 8.61 -1.17 -2.28
N LYS A 28 9.65 -2.00 -2.24
CA LYS A 28 9.86 -2.97 -1.16
C LYS A 28 10.00 -2.30 0.19
N ASP A 29 10.81 -1.25 0.30
CA ASP A 29 11.02 -0.55 1.56
C ASP A 29 9.72 0.11 2.07
N PHE A 30 8.94 0.72 1.16
CA PHE A 30 7.66 1.33 1.49
C PHE A 30 6.63 0.29 1.93
N VAL A 31 6.43 -0.78 1.13
CA VAL A 31 5.50 -1.88 1.44
C VAL A 31 5.88 -2.59 2.74
N ASN A 32 7.17 -2.82 2.99
CA ASN A 32 7.63 -3.41 4.24
C ASN A 32 7.28 -2.54 5.45
N GLN A 33 7.40 -1.21 5.33
CA GLN A 33 7.03 -0.31 6.41
C GLN A 33 5.52 -0.31 6.65
N LEU A 34 4.70 -0.31 5.59
CA LEU A 34 3.24 -0.44 5.71
C LEU A 34 2.86 -1.75 6.42
N ASN A 35 3.42 -2.88 5.98
CA ASN A 35 3.12 -4.18 6.56
C ASN A 35 3.63 -4.34 7.99
N SER A 36 4.74 -3.69 8.34
CA SER A 36 5.21 -3.63 9.72
C SER A 36 4.24 -2.89 10.63
N ILE A 37 3.63 -1.79 10.15
CA ILE A 37 2.63 -1.03 10.90
C ILE A 37 1.35 -1.86 11.02
N LEU A 38 0.84 -2.38 9.90
CA LEU A 38 -0.39 -3.17 9.84
C LEU A 38 -0.36 -4.38 10.79
N LYS A 39 0.78 -5.10 10.85
CA LYS A 39 0.95 -6.24 11.75
C LYS A 39 0.84 -5.86 13.23
N ASN A 40 1.31 -4.67 13.60
CA ASN A 40 1.22 -4.20 14.97
C ASN A 40 -0.19 -3.70 15.31
N SER A 41 -0.97 -3.31 14.30
CA SER A 41 -2.35 -2.84 14.47
C SER A 41 -3.40 -3.96 14.47
N SER A 42 -3.08 -5.17 13.99
CA SER A 42 -4.05 -6.26 13.87
C SER A 42 -4.53 -6.87 15.20
N GLU A 43 -3.96 -6.44 16.32
CA GLU A 43 -4.34 -6.88 17.67
C GLU A 43 -5.42 -5.99 18.33
N HIS A 44 -5.91 -4.94 17.64
CA HIS A 44 -6.82 -3.93 18.20
C HIS A 44 -7.96 -3.52 17.23
N ASP A 45 -8.95 -2.80 17.78
CA ASP A 45 -10.14 -2.30 17.05
C ASP A 45 -9.75 -1.62 15.72
N HIS A 46 -10.26 -2.17 14.63
CA HIS A 46 -9.96 -1.73 13.28
C HIS A 46 -10.97 -0.69 12.80
N TRP A 47 -10.56 0.21 11.89
CA TRP A 47 -11.37 1.34 11.39
C TRP A 47 -12.67 0.95 10.64
N LEU A 48 -12.88 -0.33 10.35
CA LEU A 48 -13.95 -0.81 9.47
C LEU A 48 -15.11 -1.44 10.23
N GLN A 49 -14.83 -2.19 11.30
CA GLN A 49 -15.84 -2.91 12.08
C GLN A 49 -15.27 -3.38 13.42
N THR A 50 -16.14 -3.51 14.43
CA THR A 50 -15.85 -4.25 15.67
C THR A 50 -15.60 -5.72 15.37
N GLY A 51 -14.70 -6.40 16.08
CA GLY A 51 -14.40 -7.82 15.88
C GLY A 51 -12.92 -8.09 15.59
N THR A 52 -12.56 -9.35 15.35
CA THR A 52 -11.17 -9.74 15.09
C THR A 52 -10.81 -9.45 13.63
N MET A 53 -9.76 -8.66 13.39
CA MET A 53 -9.21 -8.51 12.04
C MET A 53 -8.11 -9.55 11.78
N THR A 54 -8.18 -10.18 10.61
CA THR A 54 -7.08 -10.95 10.03
C THR A 54 -6.68 -10.39 8.67
N ILE A 55 -5.40 -10.55 8.32
CA ILE A 55 -4.84 -10.07 7.05
C ILE A 55 -4.92 -11.22 6.03
N ASP A 56 -5.90 -11.16 5.13
CA ASP A 56 -6.04 -12.12 4.02
C ASP A 56 -4.92 -11.92 2.98
N SER A 57 -4.58 -10.66 2.68
CA SER A 57 -3.47 -10.29 1.79
C SER A 57 -2.87 -8.96 2.22
N ALA A 58 -1.61 -8.98 2.64
CA ALA A 58 -0.88 -7.80 3.11
C ALA A 58 -0.69 -6.76 1.99
N PHE A 59 -0.20 -5.57 2.34
CA PHE A 59 0.09 -4.54 1.34
C PHE A 59 1.02 -5.06 0.25
N ALA A 60 0.64 -4.79 -1.00
CA ALA A 60 1.44 -5.08 -2.18
C ALA A 60 1.19 -4.03 -3.27
N ILE A 61 2.19 -3.79 -4.11
CA ILE A 61 2.09 -2.93 -5.29
C ILE A 61 2.14 -3.82 -6.53
N ASN A 62 1.14 -3.72 -7.40
CA ASN A 62 1.13 -4.47 -8.66
C ASN A 62 1.94 -3.77 -9.75
N LYS A 63 2.11 -4.42 -10.91
CA LYS A 63 2.89 -3.87 -12.04
C LYS A 63 2.34 -2.56 -12.61
N ALA A 64 1.06 -2.28 -12.42
CA ALA A 64 0.41 -1.04 -12.85
C ALA A 64 0.57 0.09 -11.82
N GLY A 65 1.24 -0.14 -10.69
CA GLY A 65 1.40 0.86 -9.64
C GLY A 65 0.20 0.99 -8.70
N ILE A 66 -0.66 -0.01 -8.65
CA ILE A 66 -1.79 -0.04 -7.71
C ILE A 66 -1.33 -0.70 -6.42
N LEU A 67 -1.46 0.04 -5.32
CA LEU A 67 -1.32 -0.48 -3.96
C LEU A 67 -2.62 -1.14 -3.54
N SER A 68 -2.55 -2.32 -2.95
CA SER A 68 -3.71 -3.07 -2.47
C SER A 68 -3.48 -3.71 -1.11
N LEU A 69 -4.54 -3.82 -0.30
CA LEU A 69 -4.61 -4.57 0.96
C LEU A 69 -5.96 -5.30 1.00
N THR A 70 -5.98 -6.56 1.46
CA THR A 70 -7.22 -7.29 1.76
C THR A 70 -7.20 -7.77 3.21
N VAL A 71 -8.27 -7.45 3.95
CA VAL A 71 -8.49 -7.85 5.34
C VAL A 71 -9.80 -8.59 5.48
N ARG A 72 -9.92 -9.37 6.55
CA ARG A 72 -11.12 -10.08 6.95
C ARG A 72 -11.45 -9.69 8.39
N HIS A 73 -12.68 -9.23 8.59
CA HIS A 73 -13.26 -9.03 9.91
C HIS A 73 -14.11 -10.25 10.24
N THR A 74 -13.87 -10.84 11.41
CA THR A 74 -14.66 -11.96 11.94
C THR A 74 -15.30 -11.53 13.24
N ASP A 75 -16.63 -11.61 13.30
CA ASP A 75 -17.44 -11.33 14.47
C ASP A 75 -17.45 -12.54 15.42
N ASP A 76 -17.94 -12.35 16.65
CA ASP A 76 -17.93 -13.38 17.71
C ASP A 76 -18.78 -14.62 17.35
N ASP A 77 -19.80 -14.45 16.51
CA ASP A 77 -20.64 -15.53 15.99
C ASP A 77 -19.98 -16.30 14.83
N SER A 78 -18.69 -16.03 14.58
CA SER A 78 -17.89 -16.55 13.45
C SER A 78 -18.35 -16.09 12.08
N SER A 79 -19.30 -15.15 11.99
CA SER A 79 -19.61 -14.50 10.72
C SER A 79 -18.45 -13.62 10.29
N PHE A 80 -18.24 -13.48 8.98
CA PHE A 80 -17.12 -12.69 8.48
C PHE A 80 -17.48 -11.78 7.30
N VAL A 81 -16.73 -10.70 7.17
CA VAL A 81 -16.74 -9.79 6.01
C VAL A 81 -15.32 -9.54 5.56
N ARG A 82 -15.09 -9.57 4.24
CA ARG A 82 -13.82 -9.22 3.62
C ARG A 82 -13.89 -7.80 3.08
N ALA A 83 -12.81 -7.06 3.23
CA ALA A 83 -12.64 -5.75 2.65
C ALA A 83 -11.32 -5.68 1.90
N ARG A 84 -11.33 -5.08 0.72
CA ARG A 84 -10.12 -4.78 -0.05
C ARG A 84 -10.10 -3.30 -0.41
N MET A 85 -8.95 -2.67 -0.24
CA MET A 85 -8.71 -1.31 -0.72
C MET A 85 -7.68 -1.35 -1.82
N GLU A 86 -7.92 -0.60 -2.90
CA GLU A 86 -6.99 -0.45 -4.02
C GLU A 86 -6.87 1.02 -4.42
N ALA A 87 -5.65 1.49 -4.65
CA ALA A 87 -5.41 2.86 -5.07
C ALA A 87 -4.07 3.03 -5.80
N PRO A 88 -3.97 3.95 -6.76
CA PRO A 88 -2.74 4.19 -7.50
C PRO A 88 -1.70 4.96 -6.66
N ILE A 89 -0.46 4.46 -6.58
CA ILE A 89 0.64 5.07 -5.82
C ILE A 89 0.89 6.53 -6.23
N ASN A 90 0.79 6.84 -7.52
CA ASN A 90 1.07 8.19 -8.05
C ASN A 90 0.05 9.25 -7.60
N LYS A 91 -1.06 8.86 -6.96
CA LYS A 91 -2.08 9.78 -6.44
C LYS A 91 -1.98 10.01 -4.93
N ILE A 92 -1.08 9.32 -4.23
CA ILE A 92 -0.85 9.55 -2.80
C ILE A 92 -0.27 10.95 -2.62
N GLN A 93 -0.92 11.76 -1.80
CA GLN A 93 -0.50 13.13 -1.50
C GLN A 93 0.45 13.19 -0.30
N ARG A 94 0.08 12.52 0.80
CA ARG A 94 0.87 12.50 2.04
C ARG A 94 0.47 11.35 2.95
N ILE A 95 1.30 11.13 3.96
CA ILE A 95 0.96 10.33 5.14
C ILE A 95 0.30 11.25 6.17
N ALA A 96 -0.98 11.03 6.42
CA ALA A 96 -1.73 11.71 7.48
C ALA A 96 -1.78 10.85 8.75
N TYR A 97 -1.95 11.52 9.88
CA TYR A 97 -2.16 10.92 11.18
C TYR A 97 -3.36 11.62 11.83
N ASP A 98 -4.30 10.83 12.31
CA ASP A 98 -5.35 11.25 13.23
C ASP A 98 -5.57 10.13 14.26
N LEU A 99 -6.68 9.39 14.18
CA LEU A 99 -6.87 8.12 14.92
C LEU A 99 -6.10 6.94 14.28
N TYR A 100 -5.77 7.06 13.00
CA TYR A 100 -5.09 6.04 12.20
C TYR A 100 -3.96 6.67 11.39
N LEU A 101 -2.97 5.86 10.99
CA LEU A 101 -2.05 6.23 9.92
C LEU A 101 -2.76 5.99 8.59
N ILE A 102 -2.78 7.03 7.77
CA ILE A 102 -3.59 7.07 6.54
C ILE A 102 -2.72 7.53 5.38
N LEU A 103 -2.83 6.83 4.24
CA LEU A 103 -2.42 7.37 2.96
C LEU A 103 -3.54 8.28 2.46
N GLU A 104 -3.29 9.58 2.44
CA GLU A 104 -4.26 10.55 1.97
C GLU A 104 -4.08 10.81 0.47
N TYR A 105 -5.21 10.84 -0.23
CA TYR A 105 -5.34 11.13 -1.64
C TYR A 105 -6.07 12.47 -1.81
N LYS A 106 -5.80 13.17 -2.92
CA LYS A 106 -6.42 14.48 -3.18
C LYS A 106 -7.92 14.38 -3.50
N THR A 107 -8.34 13.26 -4.07
CA THR A 107 -9.70 12.96 -4.53
C THR A 107 -10.03 11.51 -4.19
N ASP A 108 -11.26 11.07 -4.50
CA ASP A 108 -11.73 9.70 -4.28
C ASP A 108 -11.07 8.70 -5.24
N GLU A 109 -9.80 8.41 -4.97
CA GLU A 109 -8.93 7.52 -5.77
C GLU A 109 -8.81 6.13 -5.15
N VAL A 110 -9.20 5.95 -3.89
CA VAL A 110 -9.19 4.66 -3.20
C VAL A 110 -10.52 3.97 -3.48
N THR A 111 -10.46 2.83 -4.15
CA THR A 111 -11.63 1.98 -4.37
C THR A 111 -11.72 0.96 -3.26
N VAL A 112 -12.85 0.94 -2.56
CA VAL A 112 -13.15 -0.01 -1.49
C VAL A 112 -14.06 -1.10 -2.05
N PHE A 113 -13.65 -2.34 -1.87
CA PHE A 113 -14.46 -3.51 -2.15
C PHE A 113 -14.85 -4.18 -0.85
N LYS A 114 -16.09 -4.65 -0.76
CA LYS A 114 -16.62 -5.34 0.42
C LYS A 114 -17.34 -6.62 -0.01
N SER A 115 -17.26 -7.66 0.82
CA SER A 115 -18.07 -8.86 0.64
C SER A 115 -19.41 -8.73 1.37
N ALA A 116 -20.41 -9.48 0.93
CA ALA A 116 -21.53 -9.82 1.80
C ALA A 116 -21.03 -10.65 3.00
N THR A 117 -21.81 -10.66 4.08
CA THR A 117 -21.53 -11.52 5.24
C THR A 117 -21.39 -12.98 4.81
N ASN A 118 -20.32 -13.63 5.26
CA ASN A 118 -19.94 -15.00 4.95
C ASN A 118 -19.65 -15.30 3.47
N SER A 119 -19.38 -14.26 2.67
CA SER A 119 -18.99 -14.41 1.26
C SER A 119 -17.51 -14.12 1.05
N ASN A 120 -16.89 -14.85 0.12
CA ASN A 120 -15.54 -14.54 -0.36
C ASN A 120 -15.54 -13.57 -1.55
N GLU A 121 -16.69 -13.34 -2.19
CA GLU A 121 -16.82 -12.45 -3.33
C GLU A 121 -16.71 -10.99 -2.90
N LEU A 122 -15.84 -10.22 -3.57
CA LEU A 122 -15.63 -8.81 -3.31
C LEU A 122 -16.29 -8.00 -4.42
N ILE A 123 -17.19 -7.10 -4.04
CA ILE A 123 -17.89 -6.18 -4.94
C ILE A 123 -17.44 -4.76 -4.61
N GLU A 124 -17.30 -3.91 -5.62
CA GLU A 124 -17.03 -2.49 -5.40
C GLU A 124 -18.16 -1.88 -4.56
N ASP A 125 -17.80 -1.22 -3.46
CA ASP A 125 -18.74 -0.65 -2.49
C ASP A 125 -18.81 0.87 -2.65
N HIS A 126 -17.68 1.55 -2.46
CA HIS A 126 -17.57 3.00 -2.63
C HIS A 126 -16.13 3.42 -2.92
N LYS A 127 -15.94 4.72 -3.17
CA LYS A 127 -14.62 5.34 -3.26
C LYS A 127 -14.41 6.34 -2.13
N THR A 128 -13.16 6.51 -1.73
CA THR A 128 -12.74 7.44 -0.69
C THR A 128 -11.37 8.02 -1.03
N ASN A 129 -10.99 9.09 -0.34
CA ASN A 129 -9.68 9.70 -0.42
C ASN A 129 -8.70 9.17 0.65
N TYR A 130 -9.08 8.13 1.40
CA TYR A 130 -8.28 7.58 2.51
C TYR A 130 -8.04 6.08 2.38
N LEU A 131 -6.77 5.68 2.35
CA LEU A 131 -6.38 4.29 2.55
C LEU A 131 -5.77 4.17 3.95
N HIS A 132 -6.45 3.46 4.82
CA HIS A 132 -6.03 3.23 6.20
C HIS A 132 -4.96 2.12 6.27
N ILE A 133 -3.94 2.35 7.10
CA ILE A 133 -2.74 1.48 7.20
C ILE A 133 -2.73 0.68 8.50
N GLY A 134 -3.09 1.33 9.60
CA GLY A 134 -2.94 0.81 10.95
C GLY A 134 -3.35 1.86 11.99
N ALA A 135 -3.65 1.42 13.21
CA ALA A 135 -3.77 2.26 14.39
C ALA A 135 -2.37 2.53 14.96
N PRO A 136 -1.90 3.79 14.93
CA PRO A 136 -0.60 4.17 15.43
C PRO A 136 -0.67 4.53 16.93
N TRP A 137 0.17 3.89 17.73
CA TRP A 137 0.41 4.28 19.13
C TRP A 137 1.11 5.65 19.20
N PRO A 138 1.14 6.35 20.35
CA PRO A 138 1.82 7.65 20.48
C PRO A 138 3.31 7.64 20.06
N GLU A 139 4.00 6.51 20.18
CA GLU A 139 5.36 6.30 19.65
C GLU A 139 5.47 6.31 18.11
N ASP A 140 4.34 6.21 17.41
CA ASP A 140 4.28 6.00 15.97
C ASP A 140 4.31 7.29 15.15
N MET A 141 4.41 8.46 15.79
CA MET A 141 4.83 9.68 15.09
C MET A 141 6.16 9.48 14.36
N LYS A 142 7.07 8.66 14.93
CA LYS A 142 8.33 8.26 14.26
C LYS A 142 8.07 7.40 13.01
N HIS A 143 7.01 6.61 13.02
CA HIS A 143 6.59 5.82 11.86
C HIS A 143 6.00 6.69 10.76
N GLN A 144 5.25 7.75 11.10
CA GLN A 144 4.72 8.71 10.12
C GLN A 144 5.84 9.37 9.32
N GLU A 145 6.84 9.97 10.00
CA GLU A 145 7.95 10.66 9.30
C GLU A 145 8.77 9.70 8.43
N LYS A 146 9.04 8.49 8.94
CA LYS A 146 9.76 7.47 8.19
C LYS A 146 8.98 7.07 6.95
N LEU A 147 7.67 6.84 7.10
CA LEU A 147 6.80 6.45 6.00
C LEU A 147 6.68 7.57 4.96
N GLN A 148 6.58 8.83 5.38
CA GLN A 148 6.58 9.99 4.48
C GLN A 148 7.89 10.05 3.67
N LYS A 149 9.05 9.89 4.31
CA LYS A 149 10.35 9.86 3.61
C LYS A 149 10.44 8.70 2.60
N LEU A 150 9.83 7.55 2.91
CA LEU A 150 9.78 6.41 1.99
C LEU A 150 8.83 6.69 0.82
N LEU A 151 7.67 7.29 1.09
CA LEU A 151 6.72 7.73 0.07
C LEU A 151 7.39 8.74 -0.89
N ASP A 152 8.05 9.76 -0.38
CA ASP A 152 8.70 10.79 -1.20
C ASP A 152 9.73 10.18 -2.17
N LYS A 153 10.51 9.20 -1.69
CA LYS A 153 11.46 8.44 -2.52
C LYS A 153 10.76 7.60 -3.57
N LEU A 154 9.67 6.94 -3.19
CA LEU A 154 8.89 6.09 -4.10
C LEU A 154 8.25 6.92 -5.21
N LEU A 155 7.66 8.07 -4.88
CA LEU A 155 6.93 8.91 -5.83
C LEU A 155 7.80 9.43 -6.98
N VAL A 156 9.12 9.52 -6.82
CA VAL A 156 10.05 9.87 -7.92
C VAL A 156 9.89 8.93 -9.13
N PHE A 157 9.54 7.66 -8.90
CA PHE A 157 9.36 6.67 -9.97
C PHE A 157 7.95 6.63 -10.57
N TYR A 158 7.03 7.37 -9.97
CA TYR A 158 5.60 7.34 -10.26
C TYR A 158 5.06 8.69 -10.79
N LYS A 159 5.90 9.74 -10.76
CA LYS A 159 5.67 11.03 -11.41
C LYS A 159 5.97 10.91 -12.90
N ASN A 160 5.08 10.29 -13.65
CA ASN A 160 5.01 10.38 -15.12
C ASN A 160 3.56 10.68 -15.51
#